data_AF-A0A266M192-F1
#
_entry.id   AF-A0A266M192-F1
#
_cell.length_a   1.000
_cell.length_b   1.000
_cell.length_c   1.000
_cell.angle_alpha   90.00
_cell.angle_beta   90.00
_cell.angle_gamma   90.00
#
_symmetry.space_group_name_H-M   'P 1'
#
loop_
_entity.id
_entity.type
_entity.pdbx_description
1 polymer ?
#
loop_
_entity_poly.entity_id
_entity_poly.type
_entity_poly.pdbx_seq_one_letter_code
_entity_poly.pdbx_strand_id
1 'polypeptide(L)'
;MKTLISLLSVIFLIMGAASVSAATKNTIYSANINKDGTVAAQSPHWIKDIEYSSQPDYAASYKVNLMPGAFQKDPKFCVASTYDNSSYEHTLYGIAKLSSKPTRSEVNVIGLILGANGPSGDTSMSFYLVCGK
;
A
#
# COMPACT_ATOMS: atom_id res chain seq x y z
N MET A 1 -50.92 18.50 -30.88
CA MET A 1 -49.79 19.24 -30.26
C MET A 1 -49.66 18.99 -28.76
N LYS A 2 -50.71 19.15 -27.93
CA LYS A 2 -50.64 18.94 -26.46
C LYS A 2 -50.20 17.53 -26.04
N THR A 3 -50.62 16.50 -26.76
CA THR A 3 -50.26 15.10 -26.51
C THR A 3 -48.78 14.79 -26.80
N LEU A 4 -48.23 15.39 -27.85
CA LEU A 4 -46.82 15.21 -28.23
C LEU A 4 -45.87 15.83 -27.19
N ILE A 5 -46.23 17.01 -26.67
CA ILE A 5 -45.48 17.72 -25.62
C ILE A 5 -45.49 16.91 -24.30
N SER A 6 -46.62 16.30 -23.95
CA SER A 6 -46.72 15.46 -22.75
C SER A 6 -45.87 14.19 -22.83
N LEU A 7 -45.74 13.59 -24.02
CA LEU A 7 -44.90 12.40 -24.24
C LEU A 7 -43.40 12.73 -24.13
N LEU A 8 -42.98 13.88 -24.67
CA LEU A 8 -41.60 14.37 -24.55
C LEU A 8 -41.21 14.71 -23.09
N SER A 9 -42.13 15.26 -22.31
CA SER A 9 -41.89 15.55 -20.88
C SER A 9 -41.73 14.29 -20.03
N VAL A 10 -42.46 13.22 -20.33
CA VAL A 10 -42.31 11.94 -19.63
C VAL A 10 -40.96 11.28 -19.95
N ILE A 11 -40.50 11.36 -21.20
CA ILE A 11 -39.20 10.79 -21.61
C ILE A 11 -38.03 11.54 -20.94
N PHE A 12 -38.11 12.87 -20.81
CA PHE A 12 -37.08 13.66 -20.11
C PHE A 12 -37.02 13.37 -18.60
N LEU A 13 -38.15 13.04 -17.96
CA LEU A 13 -38.20 12.68 -16.54
C LEU A 13 -37.58 11.30 -16.26
N ILE A 14 -37.60 10.37 -17.23
CA ILE A 14 -37.01 9.03 -17.07
C ILE A 14 -35.48 9.06 -17.28
N MET A 15 -34.97 9.97 -18.12
CA MET A 15 -33.52 10.11 -18.37
C MET A 15 -32.75 10.85 -17.26
N GLY A 16 -33.43 11.56 -16.35
CA GLY A 16 -32.80 12.33 -15.28
C GLY A 16 -32.34 11.53 -14.05
N ALA A 17 -32.68 10.24 -13.95
CA ALA A 17 -32.47 9.45 -12.73
C ALA A 17 -31.20 8.57 -12.72
N ALA A 18 -30.38 8.60 -13.77
CA ALA A 18 -29.23 7.70 -13.91
C ALA A 18 -27.85 8.40 -13.83
N SER A 19 -27.75 9.57 -13.23
CA SER A 19 -26.45 10.13 -12.83
C SER A 19 -26.02 9.60 -11.47
N VAL A 20 -25.88 8.27 -11.37
CA VAL A 20 -25.06 7.68 -10.31
C VAL A 20 -23.63 8.15 -10.56
N SER A 21 -23.20 9.17 -9.80
CA SER A 21 -21.78 9.49 -9.71
C SER A 21 -21.06 8.21 -9.31
N ALA A 22 -20.34 7.60 -10.26
CA ALA A 22 -19.30 6.65 -9.96
C ALA A 22 -18.19 7.42 -9.25
N ALA A 23 -18.40 7.71 -7.96
CA ALA A 23 -17.34 8.14 -7.08
C ALA A 23 -16.28 7.04 -7.17
N THR A 24 -15.22 7.30 -7.94
CA THR A 24 -14.11 6.38 -8.10
C THR A 24 -13.49 6.29 -6.72
N LYS A 25 -13.91 5.30 -5.93
CA LYS A 25 -13.37 5.10 -4.58
C LYS A 25 -11.88 4.90 -4.78
N ASN A 26 -11.07 5.84 -4.29
CA ASN A 26 -9.63 5.69 -4.32
C ASN A 26 -9.30 4.45 -3.49
N THR A 27 -9.01 3.34 -4.15
CA THR A 27 -8.64 2.10 -3.47
C THR A 27 -7.35 2.36 -2.72
N ILE A 28 -7.42 2.21 -1.40
CA ILE A 28 -6.25 2.17 -0.52
C ILE A 28 -5.89 0.71 -0.33
N TYR A 29 -4.60 0.42 -0.51
CA TYR A 29 -4.02 -0.90 -0.34
C TYR A 29 -3.22 -0.85 0.95
N SER A 30 -3.47 -1.77 1.87
CA SER A 30 -2.74 -1.89 3.12
C SER A 30 -2.22 -3.30 3.32
N ALA A 31 -1.09 -3.42 4.00
CA ALA A 31 -0.53 -4.69 4.43
C ALA A 31 0.23 -4.54 5.75
N ASN A 32 0.15 -5.59 6.57
CA ASN A 32 1.03 -5.85 7.69
C ASN A 32 2.07 -6.86 7.23
N ILE A 33 3.34 -6.48 7.29
CA ILE A 33 4.48 -7.33 6.92
C ILE A 33 5.26 -7.63 8.19
N ASN A 34 5.55 -8.91 8.42
CA ASN A 34 6.38 -9.37 9.53
C ASN A 34 7.86 -9.17 9.20
N LYS A 35 8.70 -9.16 10.24
CA LYS A 35 10.15 -8.99 10.10
C LYS A 35 10.83 -9.97 9.14
N ASP A 36 10.29 -11.17 8.97
CA ASP A 36 10.82 -12.21 8.08
C ASP A 36 10.34 -12.10 6.63
N GLY A 37 9.60 -11.04 6.29
CA GLY A 37 9.06 -10.82 4.96
C GLY A 37 7.75 -11.55 4.70
N THR A 38 7.11 -12.17 5.70
CA THR A 38 5.78 -12.76 5.51
C THR A 38 4.66 -11.71 5.63
N VAL A 39 3.60 -11.87 4.84
CA VAL A 39 2.41 -10.99 4.92
C VAL A 39 1.49 -11.49 6.03
N ALA A 40 1.39 -10.75 7.13
CA ALA A 40 0.52 -11.08 8.25
C ALA A 40 -0.96 -10.80 7.94
N ALA A 41 -1.24 -9.69 7.26
CA ALA A 41 -2.58 -9.33 6.82
C ALA A 41 -2.50 -8.31 5.68
N GLN A 42 -3.51 -8.26 4.81
CA GLN A 42 -3.60 -7.26 3.76
C GLN A 42 -5.06 -6.98 3.38
N SER A 43 -5.33 -5.76 2.90
CA SER A 43 -6.62 -5.39 2.32
C SER A 43 -6.44 -4.38 1.18
N PRO A 44 -6.96 -4.64 -0.03
CA PRO A 44 -7.49 -5.93 -0.52
C PRO A 44 -6.39 -7.01 -0.59
N HIS A 45 -6.55 -8.07 -1.37
CA HIS A 45 -5.43 -8.96 -1.69
C HIS A 45 -4.65 -8.39 -2.89
N TRP A 46 -3.41 -7.96 -2.67
CA TRP A 46 -2.63 -7.17 -3.65
C TRP A 46 -1.13 -7.45 -3.66
N ILE A 47 -0.59 -8.08 -2.61
CA ILE A 47 0.79 -8.56 -2.57
C ILE A 47 0.81 -9.99 -3.04
N LYS A 48 1.67 -10.29 -4.01
CA LYS A 48 1.90 -11.62 -4.56
C LYS A 48 2.87 -12.40 -3.67
N ASP A 49 4.05 -11.84 -3.45
CA ASP A 49 5.12 -12.42 -2.66
C ASP A 49 6.08 -11.30 -2.21
N ILE A 50 6.99 -11.62 -1.29
CA ILE A 50 8.01 -10.69 -0.80
C ILE A 50 9.36 -11.40 -0.88
N GLU A 51 10.29 -10.81 -1.61
CA GLU A 51 11.69 -11.20 -1.57
C GLU A 51 12.36 -10.46 -0.41
N TYR A 52 12.79 -11.20 0.61
CA TYR A 52 13.40 -10.66 1.81
C TYR A 52 14.87 -11.09 1.93
N SER A 53 15.71 -10.14 2.32
CA SER A 53 17.11 -10.38 2.65
C SER A 53 17.55 -9.43 3.76
N SER A 54 18.33 -9.91 4.72
CA SER A 54 18.94 -9.08 5.75
C SER A 54 20.45 -9.28 5.76
N GLN A 55 21.17 -8.18 5.92
CA GLN A 55 22.61 -8.17 6.16
C GLN A 55 22.85 -7.59 7.56
N PRO A 56 23.50 -8.36 8.47
CA PRO A 56 23.85 -7.87 9.80
C PRO A 56 24.63 -6.56 9.73
N ASP A 57 24.34 -5.65 10.66
CA ASP A 57 24.94 -4.33 10.77
C ASP A 57 24.75 -3.43 9.53
N TYR A 58 23.80 -3.80 8.66
CA TYR A 58 23.39 -3.03 7.49
C TYR A 58 21.85 -3.00 7.41
N ALA A 59 21.28 -2.94 6.21
CA ALA A 59 19.84 -2.87 5.99
C ALA A 59 19.21 -4.26 5.78
N ALA A 60 18.01 -4.44 6.32
CA ALA A 60 17.07 -5.44 5.85
C ALA A 60 16.34 -4.89 4.62
N SER A 61 16.17 -5.70 3.59
CA SER A 61 15.53 -5.34 2.32
C SER A 61 14.31 -6.22 2.09
N TYR A 62 13.21 -5.58 1.70
CA TYR A 62 11.93 -6.20 1.40
C TYR A 62 11.47 -5.70 0.03
N LYS A 63 11.58 -6.56 -0.98
CA LYS A 63 11.00 -6.28 -2.30
C LYS A 63 9.62 -6.91 -2.35
N VAL A 64 8.61 -6.07 -2.23
CA VAL A 64 7.19 -6.47 -2.20
C VAL A 64 6.70 -6.55 -3.64
N ASN A 65 6.58 -7.77 -4.16
CA ASN A 65 6.06 -8.02 -5.51
C ASN A 65 4.53 -7.94 -5.49
N LEU A 66 3.97 -7.12 -6.37
CA LEU A 66 2.54 -6.83 -6.43
C LEU A 66 1.82 -7.79 -7.38
N MET A 67 0.56 -8.09 -7.07
CA MET A 67 -0.30 -8.86 -7.96
C MET A 67 -0.49 -8.14 -9.30
N PRO A 68 -0.46 -8.87 -10.44
CA PRO A 68 -0.82 -8.29 -11.73
C PRO A 68 -2.18 -7.61 -11.67
N GLY A 69 -2.24 -6.34 -12.10
CA GLY A 69 -3.48 -5.56 -12.12
C GLY A 69 -3.89 -4.94 -10.78
N ALA A 70 -3.15 -5.17 -9.68
CA ALA A 70 -3.35 -4.45 -8.42
C ALA A 70 -3.33 -2.94 -8.66
N PHE A 71 -2.38 -2.47 -9.47
CA PHE A 71 -2.26 -1.09 -9.89
C PHE A 71 -2.24 -0.97 -11.43
N GLN A 72 -3.14 -0.15 -11.98
CA GLN A 72 -3.20 0.13 -13.43
C GLN A 72 -2.13 1.14 -13.88
N LYS A 73 -1.65 1.96 -12.95
CA LYS A 73 -0.55 2.93 -13.08
C LYS A 73 0.26 2.87 -11.80
N ASP A 74 1.51 3.33 -11.82
CA ASP A 74 2.31 3.42 -10.60
C ASP A 74 1.52 4.08 -9.45
N PRO A 75 1.61 3.55 -8.22
CA PRO A 75 0.99 4.17 -7.06
C PRO A 75 1.43 5.65 -6.94
N LYS A 76 0.50 6.55 -6.62
CA LYS A 76 0.86 7.96 -6.37
C LYS A 76 1.63 8.12 -5.07
N PHE A 77 1.36 7.24 -4.10
CA PHE A 77 2.10 7.17 -2.86
C PHE A 77 2.18 5.73 -2.37
N CYS A 78 3.26 5.47 -1.65
CA CYS A 78 3.33 4.39 -0.68
C CYS A 78 4.00 4.94 0.58
N VAL A 79 3.64 4.42 1.74
CA VAL A 79 4.26 4.74 3.02
C VAL A 79 4.51 3.45 3.80
N ALA A 80 5.68 3.36 4.41
CA ALA A 80 6.03 2.29 5.32
C ALA A 80 6.20 2.88 6.73
N SER A 81 5.67 2.19 7.74
CA SER A 81 5.80 2.59 9.14
C SER A 81 5.95 1.35 10.01
N THR A 82 6.93 1.35 10.89
CA THR A 82 7.21 0.22 11.78
C THR A 82 6.14 0.06 12.85
N TYR A 83 5.91 -1.18 13.25
CA TYR A 83 5.23 -1.54 14.50
C TYR A 83 6.01 -2.57 15.30
N ASP A 84 7.28 -2.76 14.94
CA ASP A 84 8.13 -3.75 15.55
C ASP A 84 8.50 -3.34 16.98
N ASN A 85 8.04 -4.13 17.94
CA ASN A 85 8.32 -3.99 19.36
C ASN A 85 9.07 -5.20 19.91
N SER A 86 9.77 -5.95 19.06
CA SER A 86 10.53 -7.14 19.44
C SER A 86 11.69 -6.85 20.39
N SER A 87 12.22 -5.62 20.38
CA SER A 87 13.17 -5.12 21.38
C SER A 87 12.97 -3.64 21.67
N TYR A 88 13.63 -3.16 22.72
CA TYR A 88 13.68 -1.73 23.06
C TYR A 88 14.30 -0.90 21.92
N GLU A 89 15.35 -1.43 21.30
CA GLU A 89 16.08 -0.80 20.20
C GLU A 89 15.22 -0.73 18.94
N HIS A 90 14.50 -1.80 18.61
CA HIS A 90 13.55 -1.79 17.49
C HIS A 90 12.41 -0.79 17.72
N THR A 91 11.92 -0.70 18.96
CA THR A 91 10.86 0.24 19.32
C THR A 91 11.29 1.70 19.18
N LEU A 92 12.52 2.04 19.58
CA LEU A 92 12.99 3.44 19.59
C LEU A 92 13.68 3.88 18.31
N TYR A 93 14.45 2.99 17.69
CA TYR A 93 15.37 3.30 16.59
C TYR A 93 14.98 2.61 15.28
N GLY A 94 14.02 1.69 15.32
CA GLY A 94 13.57 0.92 14.17
C GLY A 94 12.77 1.75 13.18
N ILE A 95 13.23 1.74 11.93
CA ILE A 95 12.65 2.51 10.84
C ILE A 95 12.44 1.59 9.63
N ALA A 96 11.29 1.73 8.98
CA ALA A 96 10.99 1.15 7.68
C ALA A 96 10.75 2.29 6.69
N LYS A 97 11.45 2.29 5.56
CA LYS A 97 11.34 3.35 4.53
C LYS A 97 11.31 2.76 3.14
N LEU A 98 10.67 3.45 2.21
CA LEU A 98 10.80 3.11 0.80
C LEU A 98 12.24 3.36 0.34
N SER A 99 12.84 2.40 -0.35
CA SER A 99 14.18 2.54 -0.94
C SER A 99 14.15 2.95 -2.41
N SER A 100 12.99 2.88 -3.06
CA SER A 100 12.80 3.32 -4.45
C SER A 100 11.41 3.93 -4.67
N LYS A 101 11.22 4.55 -5.83
CA LYS A 101 9.89 4.93 -6.31
C LYS A 101 9.03 3.66 -6.49
N PRO A 102 7.80 3.59 -5.93
CA PRO A 102 6.87 2.50 -6.18
C PRO A 102 6.53 2.39 -7.66
N THR A 103 6.38 1.16 -8.15
CA THR A 103 5.94 0.88 -9.52
C THR A 103 4.63 0.09 -9.48
N ARG A 104 4.02 -0.14 -10.64
CA ARG A 104 2.87 -1.05 -10.76
C ARG A 104 3.16 -2.50 -10.35
N SER A 105 4.43 -2.92 -10.30
CA SER A 105 4.83 -4.31 -10.06
C SER A 105 5.52 -4.54 -8.73
N GLU A 106 6.13 -3.51 -8.13
CA GLU A 106 6.88 -3.68 -6.89
C GLU A 106 6.92 -2.41 -6.03
N VAL A 107 7.08 -2.64 -4.72
CA VAL A 107 7.44 -1.63 -3.74
C VAL A 107 8.64 -2.13 -2.95
N ASN A 108 9.73 -1.37 -2.96
CA ASN A 108 10.94 -1.74 -2.21
C ASN A 108 10.98 -0.98 -0.88
N VAL A 109 11.10 -1.72 0.22
CA VAL A 109 11.19 -1.21 1.58
C VAL A 109 12.51 -1.67 2.21
N ILE A 110 13.14 -0.79 2.98
CA ILE A 110 14.32 -1.11 3.80
C ILE A 110 14.00 -0.93 5.28
N GLY A 111 14.46 -1.89 6.09
CA GLY A 111 14.51 -1.82 7.54
C GLY A 111 15.88 -1.33 8.00
N LEU A 112 15.90 -0.40 8.96
CA LEU A 112 17.11 0.20 9.52
C LEU A 112 16.95 0.41 11.02
N ILE A 113 18.06 0.32 11.76
CA ILE A 113 18.20 0.84 13.12
C ILE A 113 19.03 2.13 13.03
N LEU A 114 18.41 3.30 13.24
CA LEU A 114 19.10 4.58 13.17
C LEU A 114 19.11 5.29 14.53
N GLY A 115 20.29 5.73 14.96
CA GLY A 115 20.46 6.47 16.21
C GLY A 115 20.71 5.61 17.45
N ALA A 116 20.79 4.28 17.30
CA ALA A 116 21.28 3.39 18.34
C ALA A 116 22.81 3.53 18.52
N ASN A 117 23.29 3.31 19.74
CA ASN A 117 24.72 3.27 20.02
C ASN A 117 25.28 1.87 19.69
N GLY A 118 26.26 1.80 18.80
CA GLY A 118 26.93 0.54 18.43
C GLY A 118 26.44 -0.05 17.09
N PRO A 119 26.82 -1.30 16.78
CA PRO A 119 26.41 -1.98 15.55
C PRO A 119 24.89 -2.21 15.52
N SER A 120 24.30 -2.12 14.32
CA SER A 120 22.84 -2.21 14.16
C SER A 120 22.27 -3.61 14.35
N GLY A 121 23.10 -4.66 14.33
CA GLY A 121 22.65 -6.04 14.48
C GLY A 121 21.69 -6.46 13.36
N ASP A 122 20.61 -7.14 13.73
CA ASP A 122 19.52 -7.47 12.81
C ASP A 122 18.59 -6.26 12.66
N THR A 123 18.50 -5.69 11.46
CA THR A 123 17.64 -4.53 11.17
C THR A 123 16.30 -4.91 10.55
N SER A 124 15.94 -6.19 10.62
CA SER A 124 14.66 -6.69 10.14
C SER A 124 13.49 -6.15 10.97
N MET A 125 12.46 -5.65 10.31
CA MET A 125 11.37 -4.92 10.96
C MET A 125 10.02 -5.46 10.52
N SER A 126 9.10 -5.55 11.47
CA SER A 126 7.67 -5.63 11.17
C SER A 126 7.11 -4.23 10.88
N PHE A 127 6.40 -4.07 9.76
CA PHE A 127 5.91 -2.77 9.30
C PHE A 127 4.56 -2.82 8.58
N TYR A 128 3.83 -1.72 8.68
CA TYR A 128 2.66 -1.43 7.86
C TYR A 128 3.13 -0.85 6.53
N LEU A 129 2.57 -1.34 5.42
CA LEU A 129 2.73 -0.76 4.09
C LEU A 129 1.36 -0.29 3.59
N VAL A 130 1.25 0.98 3.22
CA VAL A 130 0.02 1.56 2.66
C VAL A 130 0.32 2.24 1.34
N CYS A 131 -0.43 1.91 0.29
CA CYS A 131 -0.29 2.48 -1.05
C CYS A 131 -1.63 2.96 -1.61
N GLY A 132 -1.58 3.97 -2.48
CA GLY A 132 -2.79 4.52 -3.10
C GLY A 132 -2.54 5.18 -4.46
N LYS A 133 -3.66 5.51 -5.12
CA LYS A 133 -3.71 6.20 -6.42
C LYS A 133 -3.78 7.72 -6.31
#